data_AF-A0A952XS18-F1
#
_entry.id   AF-A0A952XS18-F1
#
_cell.length_a   1.000
_cell.length_b   1.000
_cell.length_c   1.000
_cell.angle_alpha   90.00
_cell.angle_beta   90.00
_cell.angle_gamma   90.00
#
_symmetry.space_group_name_H-M   'P 1'
#
loop_
_entity.id
_entity.type
_entity.pdbx_description
1 polymer ?
#
loop_
_entity_poly.entity_id
_entity_poly.type
_entity_poly.pdbx_seq_one_letter_code
_entity_poly.pdbx_strand_id
1 'polypeptide(L)'
;MLGPEEGRVYPCGPMKAVFKADGAETGNRYSISEWWIDPHSDGPGAHSHEANDEIFLVLAGRPSVLVGDTWHEVGPGTMLRIPAGVTHDFANRTSERAGLFNVFLPGGFEDNMPAIVEWFRTQS
;
A
#
# COMPACT_ATOMS: atom_id res chain seq x y z
N MET A 1 -6.65 -2.07 -19.81
CA MET A 1 -5.90 -0.79 -19.82
C MET A 1 -6.64 0.13 -18.89
N LEU A 2 -5.94 0.74 -17.94
CA LEU A 2 -6.48 1.73 -17.00
C LEU A 2 -5.68 3.01 -17.16
N GLY A 3 -6.38 4.13 -17.26
CA GLY A 3 -5.80 5.47 -17.22
C GLY A 3 -5.38 5.89 -15.80
N PRO A 4 -4.86 7.12 -15.66
CA PRO A 4 -4.59 7.72 -14.36
C PRO A 4 -5.86 7.70 -13.50
N GLU A 5 -5.71 7.38 -12.21
CA GLU A 5 -6.80 7.29 -11.22
C GLU A 5 -7.88 6.23 -11.49
N GLU A 6 -7.91 5.59 -12.65
CA GLU A 6 -8.83 4.49 -12.94
C GLU A 6 -8.45 3.23 -12.14
N GLY A 7 -9.47 2.49 -11.71
CA GLY A 7 -9.33 1.29 -10.88
C GLY A 7 -10.43 1.20 -9.83
N ARG A 8 -10.39 0.14 -9.01
CA ARG A 8 -11.28 0.00 -7.85
C ARG A 8 -10.72 0.83 -6.70
N VAL A 9 -11.49 1.80 -6.22
CA VAL A 9 -11.05 2.76 -5.20
C VAL A 9 -11.59 2.36 -3.83
N TYR A 10 -10.70 2.33 -2.84
CA TYR A 10 -11.01 2.06 -1.44
C TYR A 10 -10.54 3.21 -0.54
N PRO A 11 -11.46 3.99 0.05
CA PRO A 11 -11.10 5.06 0.99
C PRO A 11 -10.72 4.45 2.36
N CYS A 12 -9.51 4.71 2.82
CA CYS A 12 -8.94 4.15 4.05
C CYS A 12 -8.53 5.30 5.00
N GLY A 13 -9.50 6.11 5.43
CA GLY A 13 -9.25 7.29 6.26
C GLY A 13 -8.37 8.32 5.53
N PRO A 14 -7.19 8.69 6.06
CA PRO A 14 -6.26 9.60 5.38
C PRO A 14 -5.51 8.96 4.19
N MET A 15 -5.83 7.70 3.87
CA MET A 15 -5.29 6.98 2.73
C MET A 15 -6.35 6.67 1.69
N LYS A 16 -5.89 6.49 0.45
CA LYS A 16 -6.70 6.00 -0.67
C LYS A 16 -5.95 4.90 -1.40
N ALA A 17 -6.53 3.70 -1.45
CA ALA A 17 -6.04 2.61 -2.29
C ALA A 17 -6.78 2.60 -3.64
N VAL A 18 -6.06 2.35 -4.74
CA VAL A 18 -6.60 2.22 -6.09
C VAL A 18 -6.08 0.93 -6.71
N PHE A 19 -6.91 -0.11 -6.71
CA PHE A 19 -6.56 -1.43 -7.25
C PHE A 19 -6.70 -1.45 -8.77
N LYS A 20 -5.66 -1.95 -9.43
CA LYS A 20 -5.51 -1.97 -10.90
C LYS A 20 -5.75 -3.34 -11.50
N ALA A 21 -5.37 -4.39 -10.78
CA ALA A 21 -5.61 -5.77 -11.16
C ALA A 21 -5.51 -6.66 -9.90
N ASP A 22 -6.47 -7.53 -9.67
CA ASP A 22 -6.47 -8.45 -8.51
C ASP A 22 -7.38 -9.67 -8.75
N GLY A 23 -7.48 -10.57 -7.76
CA GLY A 23 -8.49 -11.63 -7.77
C GLY A 23 -8.45 -12.51 -9.03
N ALA A 24 -9.63 -12.69 -9.64
CA ALA A 24 -9.77 -13.47 -10.87
C ALA A 24 -9.04 -12.86 -12.08
N GLU A 25 -8.77 -11.55 -12.11
CA GLU A 25 -8.07 -10.88 -13.21
C GLU A 25 -6.60 -11.34 -13.32
N THR A 26 -6.01 -11.72 -12.19
CA THR A 26 -4.61 -12.19 -12.09
C THR A 26 -4.51 -13.69 -11.83
N GLY A 27 -5.65 -14.35 -11.57
CA GLY A 27 -5.73 -15.72 -11.08
C GLY A 27 -5.16 -15.86 -9.67
N ASN A 28 -5.34 -14.85 -8.81
CA ASN A 28 -4.79 -14.74 -7.45
C ASN A 28 -3.25 -14.84 -7.36
N ARG A 29 -2.54 -14.69 -8.49
CA ARG A 29 -1.07 -14.78 -8.49
C ARG A 29 -0.39 -13.51 -7.99
N TYR A 30 -1.10 -12.39 -8.05
CA TYR A 30 -0.68 -11.10 -7.50
C TYR A 30 -1.88 -10.15 -7.43
N SER A 31 -1.77 -9.08 -6.65
CA SER A 31 -2.59 -7.89 -6.83
C SER A 31 -1.71 -6.67 -7.07
N ILE A 32 -2.24 -5.70 -7.82
CA ILE A 32 -1.56 -4.45 -8.19
C ILE A 32 -2.41 -3.29 -7.69
N SER A 33 -1.80 -2.39 -6.93
CA SER A 33 -2.49 -1.23 -6.36
C SER A 33 -1.61 0.01 -6.30
N GLU A 34 -2.25 1.17 -6.24
CA GLU A 34 -1.62 2.41 -5.79
C GLU A 34 -2.13 2.73 -4.39
N TRP A 35 -1.23 3.15 -3.50
CA TRP A 35 -1.53 3.63 -2.16
C TRP A 35 -1.11 5.08 -2.05
N TRP A 36 -2.10 5.94 -1.81
CA TRP A 36 -1.89 7.36 -1.64
C TRP A 36 -2.16 7.78 -0.20
N ILE A 37 -1.27 8.57 0.38
CA ILE A 37 -1.27 8.90 1.81
C ILE A 37 -1.24 10.43 1.94
N ASP A 38 -2.22 10.98 2.64
CA ASP A 38 -2.28 12.42 2.89
C ASP A 38 -1.10 12.91 3.77
N PRO A 39 -0.78 14.21 3.76
CA PRO A 39 0.25 14.77 4.63
C PRO A 39 0.05 14.43 6.11
N HIS A 40 1.14 14.29 6.84
CA HIS A 40 1.15 14.05 8.29
C HIS A 40 0.24 12.92 8.77
N SER A 41 0.16 11.83 7.99
CA SER A 41 -0.74 10.71 8.24
C SER A 41 0.02 9.40 8.38
N ASP A 42 -0.46 8.56 9.29
CA ASP A 42 -0.01 7.19 9.46
C ASP A 42 -0.60 6.28 8.37
N GLY A 43 0.05 5.14 8.12
CA GLY A 43 -0.45 4.12 7.22
C GLY A 43 -1.22 3.00 7.94
N PRO A 44 -1.13 1.75 7.47
CA PRO A 44 -1.86 0.62 8.06
C PRO A 44 -1.35 0.20 9.44
N GLY A 45 -0.16 0.66 9.86
CA GLY A 45 0.50 0.23 11.09
C GLY A 45 1.41 -0.98 10.84
N ALA A 46 2.41 -1.18 11.70
CA ALA A 46 3.40 -2.24 11.52
C ALA A 46 2.78 -3.65 11.55
N HIS A 47 2.97 -4.40 10.47
CA HIS A 47 2.46 -5.76 10.30
C HIS A 47 3.38 -6.61 9.42
N SER A 48 3.03 -7.89 9.24
CA SER A 48 3.76 -8.80 8.37
C SER A 48 2.81 -9.84 7.77
N HIS A 49 3.15 -10.34 6.59
CA HIS A 49 2.43 -11.43 5.93
C HIS A 49 3.31 -12.67 5.85
N GLU A 50 2.82 -13.83 6.30
CA GLU A 50 3.64 -15.05 6.39
C GLU A 50 4.03 -15.62 5.03
N ALA A 51 3.19 -15.43 4.01
CA ALA A 51 3.32 -16.10 2.72
C ALA A 51 3.48 -15.13 1.54
N ASN A 52 3.47 -13.82 1.79
CA ASN A 52 3.38 -12.81 0.74
C ASN A 52 4.61 -11.91 0.71
N ASP A 53 5.23 -11.82 -0.46
CA ASP A 53 6.19 -10.79 -0.79
C ASP A 53 5.44 -9.53 -1.24
N GLU A 54 6.00 -8.36 -0.93
CA GLU A 54 5.53 -7.09 -1.47
C GLU A 54 6.64 -6.35 -2.20
N ILE A 55 6.26 -5.71 -3.29
CA ILE A 55 7.14 -4.80 -4.04
C ILE A 55 6.47 -3.44 -4.04
N PHE A 56 7.17 -2.43 -3.52
CA PHE A 56 6.75 -1.04 -3.56
C PHE A 56 7.64 -0.24 -4.51
N LEU A 57 7.06 0.69 -5.24
CA LEU A 57 7.76 1.73 -5.99
C LEU A 57 7.18 3.09 -5.60
N VAL A 58 8.03 4.02 -5.16
CA VAL A 58 7.57 5.37 -4.81
C VAL A 58 7.20 6.12 -6.09
N LEU A 59 5.94 6.54 -6.20
CA LEU A 59 5.40 7.32 -7.31
C LEU A 59 5.60 8.81 -7.09
N ALA A 60 5.34 9.29 -5.87
CA ALA A 60 5.34 10.71 -5.52
C ALA A 60 5.62 10.94 -4.04
N GLY A 61 6.08 12.15 -3.71
CA GLY A 61 6.39 12.55 -2.33
C GLY A 61 7.58 11.79 -1.75
N ARG A 62 7.74 11.87 -0.42
CA ARG A 62 8.82 11.21 0.31
C ARG A 62 8.30 10.42 1.52
N PRO A 63 7.56 9.31 1.29
CA PRO A 63 7.01 8.53 2.40
C PRO A 63 8.14 7.94 3.25
N SER A 64 7.84 7.75 4.53
CA SER A 64 8.63 6.88 5.39
C SER A 64 8.12 5.44 5.24
N VAL A 65 9.01 4.49 5.02
CA VAL A 65 8.68 3.06 4.94
C VAL A 65 9.48 2.32 6.00
N LEU A 66 8.79 1.51 6.81
CA LEU A 66 9.39 0.60 7.78
C LEU A 66 9.75 -0.71 7.09
N VAL A 67 10.98 -1.19 7.28
CA VAL A 67 11.41 -2.52 6.87
C VAL A 67 12.17 -3.17 8.02
N GLY A 68 11.63 -4.27 8.55
CA GLY A 68 12.09 -4.85 9.81
C GLY A 68 11.85 -3.90 10.97
N ASP A 69 12.94 -3.36 11.52
CA ASP A 69 12.97 -2.44 12.65
C ASP A 69 13.33 -1.00 12.27
N THR A 70 13.62 -0.75 10.98
CA THR A 70 14.22 0.49 10.53
C THR A 70 13.26 1.27 9.62
N TRP A 71 13.07 2.55 9.95
CA TRP A 71 12.33 3.49 9.11
C TRP A 71 13.26 4.17 8.11
N HIS A 72 12.84 4.19 6.85
CA HIS A 72 13.55 4.83 5.75
C HIS A 72 12.66 5.89 5.10
N GLU A 73 13.14 7.12 4.98
CA GLU A 73 12.50 8.12 4.14
C GLU A 73 12.99 7.99 2.70
N VAL A 74 12.08 7.66 1.78
CA VAL A 74 12.41 7.28 0.40
C VAL A 74 11.70 8.20 -0.60
N GLY A 75 12.35 8.49 -1.74
CA GLY A 75 11.81 9.40 -2.76
C GLY A 75 11.37 8.70 -4.05
N PRO A 76 10.77 9.43 -5.01
CA PRO A 76 10.22 8.84 -6.24
C PRO A 76 11.26 8.02 -7.01
N GLY A 77 10.83 6.89 -7.56
CA GLY A 77 11.70 5.93 -8.25
C GLY A 77 12.43 4.94 -7.32
N THR A 78 12.36 5.11 -6.00
CA THR A 78 12.88 4.10 -5.06
C THR A 78 12.00 2.87 -5.10
N MET A 79 12.59 1.70 -5.38
CA MET A 79 11.94 0.40 -5.29
C MET A 79 12.32 -0.28 -3.98
N LEU A 80 11.33 -0.78 -3.25
CA LEU A 80 11.51 -1.62 -2.07
C LEU A 80 10.94 -3.01 -2.38
N ARG A 81 11.68 -4.05 -2.00
CA ARG A 81 11.17 -5.42 -1.95
C ARG A 81 11.13 -5.84 -0.49
N ILE A 82 9.96 -6.24 -0.03
CA ILE A 82 9.69 -6.73 1.32
C ILE A 82 9.41 -8.24 1.23
N PRO A 83 10.34 -9.10 1.65
CA PRO A 83 10.10 -10.54 1.68
C PRO A 83 9.02 -10.93 2.69
N ALA A 84 8.34 -12.04 2.43
CA ALA A 84 7.41 -12.66 3.38
C ALA A 84 8.03 -12.82 4.78
N GLY A 85 7.22 -12.57 5.80
CA GLY A 85 7.61 -12.61 7.22
C GLY A 85 8.36 -11.37 7.72
N VAL A 86 8.73 -10.42 6.86
CA VAL A 86 9.37 -9.17 7.28
C VAL A 86 8.32 -8.17 7.73
N THR A 87 8.44 -7.67 8.96
CA THR A 87 7.60 -6.57 9.47
C THR A 87 7.82 -5.31 8.65
N HIS A 88 6.73 -4.65 8.27
CA HIS A 88 6.79 -3.43 7.49
C HIS A 88 5.56 -2.56 7.75
N ASP A 89 5.67 -1.30 7.30
CA ASP A 89 4.65 -0.26 7.38
C ASP A 89 5.03 0.87 6.42
N PHE A 90 4.13 1.82 6.19
CA PHE A 90 4.45 3.09 5.58
C PHE A 90 3.69 4.22 6.25
N ALA A 91 4.23 5.43 6.22
CA ALA A 91 3.59 6.62 6.74
C ALA A 91 4.05 7.83 5.93
N ASN A 92 3.23 8.88 5.91
CA ASN A 92 3.62 10.15 5.33
C ASN A 92 3.83 11.20 6.42
N ARG A 93 5.09 11.38 6.81
CA ARG A 93 5.48 12.36 7.84
C ARG A 93 5.69 13.76 7.27
N THR A 94 5.55 13.92 5.96
CA THR A 94 5.83 15.17 5.24
C THR A 94 4.57 16.00 5.02
N SER A 95 4.74 17.23 4.53
CA SER A 95 3.66 18.14 4.18
C SER A 95 3.10 17.95 2.76
N GLU A 96 3.70 17.06 1.96
CA GLU A 96 3.27 16.76 0.59
C GLU A 96 2.62 15.38 0.54
N ARG A 97 1.64 15.19 -0.34
CA ARG A 97 1.00 13.88 -0.54
C ARG A 97 2.02 12.87 -1.09
N ALA A 98 2.01 11.65 -0.54
CA ALA A 98 2.88 10.57 -0.97
C ALA A 98 2.08 9.48 -1.72
N GLY A 99 2.74 8.83 -2.68
CA GLY A 99 2.15 7.74 -3.47
C GLY A 99 3.10 6.57 -3.63
N LEU A 100 2.60 5.36 -3.43
CA LEU A 100 3.31 4.09 -3.60
C LEU A 100 2.56 3.22 -4.61
N PHE A 101 3.25 2.66 -5.59
CA PHE A 101 2.76 1.54 -6.39
C PHE A 101 3.15 0.25 -5.68
N ASN A 102 2.22 -0.68 -5.52
CA ASN A 102 2.40 -1.92 -4.82
C ASN A 102 2.05 -3.11 -5.72
N VAL A 103 2.88 -4.15 -5.64
CA VAL A 103 2.55 -5.50 -6.11
C VAL A 103 2.64 -6.43 -4.92
N PHE A 104 1.54 -7.12 -4.62
CA PHE A 104 1.41 -8.07 -3.52
C PHE A 104 1.36 -9.49 -4.09
N LEU A 105 2.24 -10.39 -3.64
CA LEU A 105 2.43 -11.72 -4.26
C LEU A 105 2.51 -12.84 -3.22
N PRO A 106 1.68 -13.91 -3.31
CA PRO A 106 0.49 -14.02 -4.15
C PRO A 106 -0.59 -13.03 -3.74
N GLY A 107 -1.61 -12.84 -4.58
CA GLY A 107 -2.77 -12.01 -4.23
C GLY A 107 -3.67 -12.68 -3.19
N GLY A 108 -4.83 -12.07 -2.92
CA GLY A 108 -5.87 -12.59 -2.03
C GLY A 108 -6.11 -11.73 -0.78
N PHE A 109 -5.22 -10.78 -0.46
CA PHE A 109 -5.50 -9.86 0.66
C PHE A 109 -6.59 -8.84 0.29
N GLU A 110 -6.69 -8.50 -1.00
CA GLU A 110 -7.65 -7.53 -1.55
C GLU A 110 -9.10 -7.83 -1.20
N ASP A 111 -9.44 -9.11 -0.99
CA ASP A 111 -10.78 -9.55 -0.57
C ASP A 111 -11.18 -8.96 0.78
N ASN A 112 -10.21 -8.58 1.61
CA ASN A 112 -10.42 -7.96 2.91
C ASN A 112 -10.57 -6.42 2.83
N MET A 113 -10.34 -5.80 1.68
CA MET A 113 -10.41 -4.34 1.55
C MET A 113 -11.74 -3.73 2.03
N PRO A 114 -12.92 -4.32 1.77
CA PRO A 114 -14.17 -3.80 2.35
C PRO A 114 -14.17 -3.75 3.88
N ALA A 115 -13.60 -4.75 4.55
CA ALA A 115 -13.49 -4.78 6.01
C ALA A 115 -12.46 -3.75 6.51
N ILE A 116 -11.35 -3.57 5.78
CA ILE A 116 -10.34 -2.55 6.09
C ILE A 116 -10.93 -1.14 5.98
N VAL A 117 -11.69 -0.86 4.91
CA VAL A 117 -12.39 0.42 4.74
C VAL A 117 -13.33 0.71 5.91
N GLU A 118 -14.11 -0.29 6.33
CA GLU A 118 -15.04 -0.15 7.45
C GLU A 118 -14.32 0.07 8.79
N TRP A 119 -13.17 -0.59 9.00
CA TRP A 119 -12.33 -0.37 10.16
C TRP A 119 -11.84 1.10 10.24
N PHE A 120 -11.32 1.65 9.14
CA PHE A 120 -10.89 3.05 9.08
C PHE A 120 -12.05 4.03 9.33
N ARG A 121 -13.26 3.70 8.84
CA ARG A 121 -14.45 4.53 9.04
C ARG A 121 -14.91 4.60 10.50
N THR A 122 -14.64 3.57 11.30
CA THR A 122 -15.14 3.44 12.68
C THR A 122 -14.12 3.82 13.76
N GLN A 123 -12.85 3.96 13.38
CA GLN A 123 -11.73 4.34 14.26
C GLN A 123 -11.32 5.83 14.12
N SER A 124 -12.03 6.61 13.30
CA SER A 124 -11.79 8.05 13.08
C SER A 124 -12.66 8.95 13.96
#